data_AF-A0AAD1KPU3-F1
#
_entry.id   AF-A0AAD1KPU3-F1
#
_cell.length_a   1.000
_cell.length_b   1.000
_cell.length_c   1.000
_cell.angle_alpha   90.00
_cell.angle_beta   90.00
_cell.angle_gamma   90.00
#
_symmetry.space_group_name_H-M   'P 1'
#
loop_
_entity.id
_entity.type
_entity.pdbx_description
1 polymer ?
#
loop_
_entity_poly.entity_id
_entity_poly.type
_entity_poly.pdbx_seq_one_letter_code
_entity_poly.pdbx_strand_id
1 'polypeptide(L)'
;MPVMANKEGELGAVKLTNEHGNTALLAFTGIDSLTAWDSRARPVPGPLPDLAATVAEVGAEALLIDVAGPAPFVIGADVLKPIEDGAHLVKLNDGWGWMHSVGVS
;
A
#
# COMPACT_ATOMS: atom_id res chain seq x y z
N MET A 1 32.54 11.32 23.29
CA MET A 1 31.68 11.39 22.09
C MET A 1 30.25 11.56 22.58
N PRO A 2 29.52 12.63 22.26
CA PRO A 2 28.12 12.70 22.67
C PRO A 2 27.33 11.67 21.86
N VAL A 3 26.52 10.89 22.57
CA VAL A 3 25.55 9.97 22.00
C VAL A 3 24.44 10.85 21.41
N MET A 4 24.34 10.90 20.08
CA MET A 4 23.17 11.48 19.43
C MET A 4 22.00 10.53 19.70
N ALA A 5 21.05 10.97 20.52
CA ALA A 5 19.76 10.32 20.65
C ALA A 5 19.14 10.26 19.23
N ASN A 6 18.85 9.04 18.75
CA ASN A 6 18.11 8.91 17.51
C ASN A 6 16.72 9.54 17.72
N LYS A 7 16.39 10.49 16.86
CA LYS A 7 15.15 11.26 16.86
C LYS A 7 13.96 10.30 16.86
N GLU A 8 13.07 10.47 17.83
CA GLU A 8 11.83 9.71 17.96
C GLU A 8 10.99 9.80 16.67
N GLY A 9 10.77 8.66 16.02
CA GLY A 9 9.45 8.29 15.48
C GLY A 9 8.96 8.95 14.20
N GLU A 10 9.78 9.12 13.16
CA GLU A 10 9.23 9.32 11.81
C GLU A 10 8.77 7.95 11.28
N LEU A 11 7.51 7.61 11.55
CA LEU A 11 6.84 6.42 11.00
C LEU A 11 6.51 6.70 9.53
N GLY A 12 7.46 6.41 8.65
CA GLY A 12 7.30 6.59 7.21
C GLY A 12 6.79 5.34 6.51
N ALA A 13 6.00 5.54 5.46
CA ALA A 13 5.70 4.53 4.46
C ALA A 13 7.00 3.89 3.92
N VAL A 14 7.05 2.56 3.85
CA VAL A 14 8.24 1.83 3.37
C VAL A 14 8.13 1.60 1.88
N LYS A 15 9.00 2.25 1.11
CA LYS A 15 9.16 1.98 -0.33
C LYS A 15 10.31 1.01 -0.56
N LEU A 16 10.02 -0.11 -1.19
CA LEU A 16 11.00 -1.11 -1.59
C LEU A 16 11.37 -0.94 -3.06
N THR A 17 12.60 -1.29 -3.40
CA THR A 17 13.09 -1.33 -4.78
C THR A 17 13.68 -2.71 -5.05
N ASN A 18 13.26 -3.37 -6.13
CA ASN A 18 13.83 -4.67 -6.52
C ASN A 18 15.14 -4.48 -7.34
N GLU A 19 15.80 -5.58 -7.69
CA GLU A 19 17.05 -5.57 -8.46
C GLU A 19 16.91 -4.97 -9.87
N HIS A 20 15.69 -4.89 -10.39
CA HIS A 20 15.37 -4.30 -11.69
C HIS A 20 15.01 -2.80 -11.61
N GLY A 21 14.97 -2.24 -10.40
CA GLY A 21 14.64 -0.83 -10.16
C GLY A 21 13.14 -0.54 -10.01
N ASN A 22 12.25 -1.54 -10.09
CA ASN A 22 10.83 -1.32 -9.84
C ASN A 22 10.59 -1.05 -8.37
N THR A 23 9.65 -0.14 -8.10
CA THR A 23 9.33 0.32 -6.76
C THR A 23 7.94 -0.07 -6.28
N ALA A 24 7.80 -0.43 -5.01
CA ALA A 24 6.51 -0.73 -4.40
C ALA A 24 6.41 -0.17 -2.98
N LEU A 25 5.24 0.35 -2.63
CA LEU A 25 4.88 0.65 -1.25
C LEU A 25 4.50 -0.65 -0.53
N LEU A 26 5.13 -0.90 0.61
CA LEU A 26 4.85 -2.08 1.43
C LEU A 26 3.62 -1.86 2.30
N ALA A 27 2.68 -2.79 2.27
CA ALA A 27 1.52 -2.82 3.14
C ALA A 27 1.22 -4.24 3.62
N PHE A 28 0.38 -4.35 4.64
CA PHE A 28 0.09 -5.63 5.31
C PHE A 28 -1.40 -5.75 5.58
N THR A 29 -1.93 -6.96 5.41
CA THR A 29 -3.34 -7.26 5.71
C THR A 29 -3.59 -7.47 7.21
N GLY A 30 -2.53 -7.79 7.97
CA GLY A 30 -2.61 -8.13 9.38
C GLY A 30 -1.30 -7.91 10.15
N ILE A 31 -1.42 -7.90 11.48
CA ILE A 31 -0.29 -7.71 12.40
C ILE A 31 0.66 -8.91 12.37
N ASP A 32 0.13 -10.10 12.14
CA ASP A 32 0.88 -11.33 11.96
C ASP A 32 1.82 -11.23 10.75
N SER A 33 1.33 -10.80 9.59
CA SER A 33 2.15 -10.59 8.39
C SER A 33 3.18 -9.46 8.58
N LEU A 34 2.80 -8.37 9.25
CA LEU A 34 3.72 -7.28 9.60
C LEU A 34 4.85 -7.76 10.51
N THR A 35 4.51 -8.52 11.55
CA THR A 35 5.47 -9.01 12.56
C THR A 35 6.40 -10.08 11.97
N ALA A 36 5.89 -10.89 11.04
CA ALA A 36 6.71 -11.84 10.28
C ALA A 36 7.77 -11.13 9.42
N TRP A 37 7.48 -9.92 8.94
CA TRP A 37 8.42 -9.09 8.19
C TRP A 37 9.42 -8.34 9.09
N ASP A 38 8.94 -7.55 10.06
CA ASP A 38 9.77 -6.91 11.09
C ASP A 38 9.00 -6.85 12.42
N SER A 39 9.46 -7.60 13.42
CA SER A 39 8.83 -7.69 14.74
C SER A 39 8.86 -6.39 15.54
N ARG A 40 9.60 -5.38 15.09
CA ARG A 40 9.69 -4.05 15.72
C ARG A 40 8.83 -3.01 14.99
N ALA A 41 8.26 -3.36 13.84
CA ALA A 41 7.42 -2.45 13.08
C ALA A 41 6.17 -2.07 13.87
N ARG A 42 5.73 -0.83 13.68
CA ARG A 42 4.51 -0.30 14.30
C ARG A 42 3.48 -0.01 13.21
N PRO A 43 2.29 -0.60 13.27
CA PRO A 43 1.29 -0.44 12.22
C PRO A 43 0.71 0.98 12.20
N VAL A 44 0.45 1.47 10.99
CA VAL A 44 -0.44 2.61 10.75
C VAL A 44 -1.63 2.06 9.96
N PRO A 45 -2.82 1.93 10.58
CA PRO A 45 -3.99 1.40 9.87
C PRO A 45 -4.52 2.44 8.89
N GLY A 46 -4.88 1.99 7.68
CA GLY A 46 -5.48 2.83 6.66
C GLY A 46 -6.31 1.99 5.67
N PRO A 47 -7.39 2.56 5.12
CA PRO A 47 -8.15 1.93 4.06
C PRO A 47 -7.36 1.93 2.74
N LEU A 48 -7.73 1.05 1.81
CA LEU A 48 -7.04 0.89 0.53
C LEU A 48 -6.96 2.19 -0.33
N PRO A 49 -7.97 3.09 -0.35
CA PRO A 49 -7.84 4.37 -1.05
C PRO A 49 -6.71 5.26 -0.53
N ASP A 50 -6.51 5.31 0.79
CA ASP A 50 -5.42 6.08 1.38
C ASP A 50 -4.06 5.48 0.98
N LEU A 51 -3.96 4.14 0.98
CA LEU A 51 -2.75 3.45 0.49
C LEU A 51 -2.48 3.71 -1.00
N ALA A 52 -3.53 3.75 -1.83
CA ALA A 52 -3.41 4.06 -3.26
C ALA A 52 -2.91 5.50 -3.48
N ALA A 53 -3.43 6.47 -2.71
CA ALA A 53 -2.90 7.83 -2.72
C ALA A 53 -1.44 7.89 -2.25
N THR A 54 -1.10 7.17 -1.17
CA THR A 54 0.29 7.12 -0.68
C THR A 54 1.26 6.53 -1.71
N VAL A 55 0.86 5.53 -2.51
CA VAL A 55 1.69 5.00 -3.61
C VAL A 55 2.12 6.13 -4.56
N ALA A 56 1.17 6.98 -4.97
CA ALA A 56 1.45 8.12 -5.82
C ALA A 56 2.33 9.17 -5.11
N GLU A 57 2.00 9.51 -3.86
CA GLU A 57 2.74 10.50 -3.05
C GLU A 57 4.21 10.13 -2.85
N VAL A 58 4.51 8.85 -2.59
CA VAL A 58 5.90 8.38 -2.40
C VAL A 58 6.60 8.03 -3.70
N GLY A 59 5.92 8.14 -4.85
CA GLY A 59 6.43 7.76 -6.16
C GLY A 59 6.84 6.28 -6.21
N ALA A 60 5.93 5.40 -5.79
CA ALA A 60 6.03 3.95 -6.00
C ALA A 60 5.17 3.54 -7.22
N GLU A 61 5.46 2.37 -7.81
CA GLU A 61 4.71 1.86 -8.97
C GLU A 61 3.55 0.92 -8.57
N ALA A 62 3.57 0.37 -7.36
CA ALA A 62 2.61 -0.64 -6.90
C ALA A 62 2.48 -0.69 -5.37
N LEU A 63 1.47 -1.42 -4.88
CA LEU A 63 1.44 -1.95 -3.52
C LEU A 63 2.00 -3.37 -3.51
N LEU A 64 2.92 -3.66 -2.60
CA LEU A 64 3.35 -5.03 -2.26
C LEU A 64 2.75 -5.41 -0.92
N ILE A 65 1.96 -6.48 -0.91
CA ILE A 65 1.20 -6.93 0.24
C ILE A 65 1.82 -8.20 0.83
N ASP A 66 1.99 -8.21 2.17
CA ASP A 66 2.38 -9.37 2.96
C ASP A 66 3.65 -10.08 2.45
N VAL A 67 4.73 -9.31 2.23
CA VAL A 67 6.00 -9.79 1.64
C VAL A 67 6.63 -11.00 2.34
N ALA A 68 6.41 -11.14 3.65
CA ALA A 68 6.91 -12.26 4.47
C ALA A 68 5.84 -13.35 4.71
N GLY A 69 4.61 -13.13 4.25
CA GLY A 69 3.49 -14.05 4.42
C GLY A 69 3.54 -15.23 3.44
N PRO A 70 2.67 -16.24 3.62
CA PRO A 70 2.66 -17.44 2.78
C PRO A 70 2.22 -17.19 1.32
N ALA A 71 1.59 -16.03 1.05
CA ALA A 71 1.12 -15.65 -0.27
C ALA A 71 1.31 -14.13 -0.50
N PRO A 72 2.53 -13.67 -0.80
CA PRO A 72 2.76 -12.27 -1.15
C PRO A 72 2.09 -11.94 -2.48
N PHE A 73 1.53 -10.73 -2.61
CA PHE A 73 0.91 -10.30 -3.87
C PHE A 73 1.11 -8.81 -4.13
N VAL A 74 0.98 -8.42 -5.40
CA VAL A 74 1.17 -7.06 -5.87
C VAL A 74 -0.15 -6.52 -6.42
N ILE A 75 -0.49 -5.29 -6.04
CA ILE A 75 -1.57 -4.52 -6.68
C ILE A 75 -0.91 -3.45 -7.55
N GLY A 76 -1.10 -3.57 -8.87
CA GLY A 76 -0.54 -2.65 -9.85
C GLY A 76 -1.35 -1.38 -10.04
N ALA A 77 -0.76 -0.41 -10.74
CA ALA A 77 -1.37 0.89 -11.02
C ALA A 77 -2.72 0.81 -11.76
N ASP A 78 -2.94 -0.24 -12.56
CA ASP A 78 -4.21 -0.49 -13.27
C ASP A 78 -5.40 -0.70 -12.32
N VAL A 79 -5.13 -1.22 -11.12
CA VAL A 79 -6.12 -1.38 -10.05
C VAL A 79 -6.09 -0.21 -9.08
N LEU A 80 -4.90 0.30 -8.74
CA LEU A 80 -4.76 1.37 -7.76
C LEU A 80 -5.31 2.71 -8.27
N LYS A 81 -5.11 3.03 -9.55
CA LYS A 81 -5.49 4.33 -10.09
C LYS A 81 -7.01 4.59 -10.03
N PRO A 82 -7.88 3.66 -10.47
CA PRO A 82 -9.32 3.83 -10.28
C PRO A 82 -9.72 4.01 -8.81
N ILE A 83 -9.08 3.29 -7.88
CA ILE A 83 -9.38 3.40 -6.45
C ILE A 83 -8.98 4.77 -5.90
N GLU A 84 -7.79 5.26 -6.25
CA GLU A 84 -7.32 6.61 -5.93
C GLU A 84 -8.30 7.67 -6.44
N ASP A 85 -8.83 7.47 -7.65
CA ASP A 85 -9.80 8.36 -8.29
C ASP A 85 -11.24 8.18 -7.74
N GLY A 86 -11.42 7.42 -6.65
CA GLY A 86 -12.69 7.21 -5.96
C GLY A 86 -13.64 6.20 -6.60
N ALA A 87 -13.15 5.34 -7.50
CA ALA A 87 -13.92 4.25 -8.07
C ALA A 87 -14.06 3.08 -7.10
N HIS A 88 -15.16 2.35 -7.23
CA HIS A 88 -15.38 1.08 -6.56
C HIS A 88 -15.42 -0.07 -7.56
N LEU A 89 -14.72 -1.17 -7.26
CA LEU A 89 -14.78 -2.38 -8.05
C LEU A 89 -16.11 -3.09 -7.81
N VAL A 90 -16.88 -3.34 -8.87
CA VAL A 90 -18.19 -3.98 -8.81
C VAL A 90 -18.22 -5.24 -9.67
N LYS A 91 -18.92 -6.26 -9.20
CA LYS A 91 -19.13 -7.50 -9.94
C LYS A 91 -20.22 -7.29 -10.99
N LEU A 92 -19.91 -7.63 -12.25
CA LEU A 92 -20.84 -7.64 -13.36
C LEU A 92 -21.18 -9.09 -13.75
N ASN A 93 -22.21 -9.29 -14.56
CA ASN A 93 -22.65 -10.63 -15.00
C ASN A 93 -21.55 -11.38 -15.76
N ASP A 94 -20.73 -10.66 -16.52
CA ASP A 94 -19.67 -11.17 -17.39
C ASP A 94 -18.25 -10.84 -16.88
N GLY A 95 -18.11 -10.24 -15.69
CA GLY A 95 -16.79 -9.81 -15.24
C GLY A 95 -16.81 -8.91 -14.01
N TRP A 96 -15.92 -7.92 -14.05
CA TRP A 96 -15.78 -6.88 -13.05
C TRP A 96 -15.67 -5.54 -13.78
N GLY A 97 -16.14 -4.48 -13.14
CA GLY A 97 -16.05 -3.12 -13.68
C GLY A 97 -15.81 -2.10 -12.58
N TRP A 98 -15.48 -0.89 -12.98
CA TRP A 98 -15.31 0.25 -12.09
C TRP A 98 -16.58 1.10 -12.09
N MET A 99 -17.09 1.37 -10.89
CA MET A 99 -18.23 2.26 -10.68
C MET A 99 -17.75 3.55 -10.03
N HIS A 100 -18.07 4.69 -10.64
CA HIS A 100 -17.86 6.01 -10.06
C HIS A 100 -19.19 6.57 -9.59
N SER A 101 -19.21 7.15 -8.39
CA SER A 101 -20.35 7.95 -7.95
C SER A 101 -20.26 9.32 -8.62
N VAL A 102 -21.17 9.61 -9.56
CA VAL A 102 -21.40 10.98 -10.02
C VAL A 102 -22.24 11.66 -8.96
N GLY A 103 -21.67 12.66 -8.29
CA GLY A 103 -22.42 13.48 -7.32
C GLY A 103 -23.68 14.04 -7.99
N VAL A 104 -24.80 13.99 -7.28
CA VAL A 104 -25.99 14.75 -7.67
C VAL A 104 -25.67 16.22 -7.39
N SER A 105 -25.52 17.03 -8.44
CA SER A 105 -25.40 18.49 -8.32
C SER A 105 -26.57 19.11 -7.56
#